data_AF-A0A2V9LU69-F1
#
_entry.id   AF-A0A2V9LU69-F1
#
_cell.length_a   1.000
_cell.length_b   1.000
_cell.length_c   1.000
_cell.angle_alpha   90.00
_cell.angle_beta   90.00
_cell.angle_gamma   90.00
#
_symmetry.space_group_name_H-M   'P 1'
#
loop_
_entity.id
_entity.type
_entity.pdbx_description
1 polymer ?
#
loop_
_entity_poly.entity_id
_entity_poly.type
_entity_poly.pdbx_seq_one_letter_code
_entity_poly.pdbx_strand_id
1 'polypeptide(L)' 'AGSSMEKVLKCNVYLNDLKDYQAMNEVFRGRFGEDPPVRTTIAAAGGIPGTSLVEIDVIAYI' A
#
# COMPACT_ATOMS: atom_id res chain seq x y z
N ALA A 1 -14.85 10.44 -2.66
CA ALA A 1 -13.99 10.58 -3.85
C ALA A 1 -14.71 10.25 -5.17
N GLY A 2 -15.70 9.35 -5.25
CA GLY A 2 -16.29 9.00 -6.56
C GLY A 2 -15.38 8.13 -7.44
N SER A 3 -14.33 7.57 -6.84
CA SER A 3 -13.36 6.66 -7.45
C SER A 3 -13.50 5.24 -6.85
N SER A 4 -12.61 4.32 -7.20
CA SER A 4 -12.58 2.94 -6.69
C SER A 4 -11.15 2.40 -6.58
N MET A 5 -10.98 1.24 -5.95
CA MET A 5 -9.67 0.55 -5.86
C MET A 5 -9.13 0.12 -7.23
N GLU A 6 -10.01 -0.06 -8.22
CA GLU A 6 -9.63 -0.36 -9.61
C GLU A 6 -9.06 0.87 -10.32
N LYS A 7 -9.32 2.07 -9.81
CA LYS A 7 -8.89 3.35 -10.39
C LYS A 7 -7.62 3.92 -9.75
N VAL A 8 -6.90 3.12 -8.95
CA VAL A 8 -5.66 3.54 -8.29
C VAL A 8 -4.50 3.46 -9.28
N LEU A 9 -3.76 4.56 -9.43
CA LEU A 9 -2.64 4.69 -10.36
C LEU A 9 -1.29 4.43 -9.68
N LYS A 10 -1.11 4.93 -8.46
CA LYS A 10 0.13 4.80 -7.68
C LYS A 10 -0.17 4.47 -6.23
N CYS A 11 0.70 3.66 -5.65
CA CYS A 11 0.66 3.27 -4.25
C CYS A 11 2.04 3.40 -3.59
N ASN A 12 2.08 4.02 -2.41
CA ASN A 12 3.25 4.01 -1.53
C ASN A 12 2.92 3.19 -0.29
N VAL A 13 3.74 2.17 -0.01
CA VAL A 13 3.58 1.29 1.16
C VAL A 13 4.72 1.55 2.14
N TYR A 14 4.35 1.92 3.36
CA TYR A 14 5.27 2.17 4.46
C TYR A 14 5.09 1.07 5.50
N LEU A 15 6.12 0.25 5.69
CA LEU A 15 6.14 -0.82 6.69
C LEU A 15 6.81 -0.33 7.97
N ASN A 16 6.36 -0.84 9.12
CA ASN A 16 7.06 -0.64 10.38
C ASN A 16 8.35 -1.48 10.46
N ASP A 17 8.32 -2.72 9.97
CA ASP A 17 9.50 -3.59 9.81
C ASP A 17 9.46 -4.29 8.43
N LEU A 18 10.60 -4.44 7.76
CA LEU A 18 10.70 -5.14 6.49
C LEU A 18 10.34 -6.63 6.59
N LYS A 19 10.39 -7.22 7.79
CA LYS A 19 9.96 -8.62 8.01
C LYS A 19 8.50 -8.86 7.62
N ASP A 20 7.66 -7.84 7.70
CA ASP A 20 6.24 -7.94 7.35
C ASP A 20 5.98 -7.86 5.83
N TYR A 21 7.03 -7.65 5.02
CA TYR A 21 6.91 -7.46 3.58
C TYR A 21 6.17 -8.61 2.89
N GLN A 22 6.52 -9.86 3.20
CA GLN A 22 5.92 -11.01 2.52
C GLN A 22 4.43 -11.12 2.84
N ALA A 23 4.06 -11.04 4.12
CA ALA A 23 2.67 -11.08 4.57
C ALA A 23 1.85 -9.92 3.98
N MET A 24 2.40 -8.70 3.98
CA MET A 24 1.77 -7.54 3.33
C MET A 24 1.60 -7.78 1.83
N ASN A 25 2.60 -8.31 1.14
CA ASN A 25 2.56 -8.51 -0.30
C ASN A 25 1.51 -9.56 -0.71
N GLU A 26 1.31 -10.61 0.09
CA GLU A 26 0.25 -11.59 -0.12
C GLU A 26 -1.14 -10.94 -0.05
N VAL A 27 -1.38 -10.09 0.95
CA VAL A 27 -2.66 -9.36 1.12
C VAL A 27 -2.83 -8.25 0.08
N PHE A 28 -1.73 -7.63 -0.37
CA PHE A 28 -1.76 -6.58 -1.38
C PHE A 28 -2.27 -7.11 -2.73
N ARG A 29 -1.93 -8.36 -3.07
CA ARG A 29 -2.36 -9.00 -4.32
C ARG A 29 -3.87 -9.23 -4.32
N GLY A 30 -4.53 -8.85 -5.42
CA GLY A 30 -5.97 -9.00 -5.57
C GLY A 30 -6.81 -7.95 -4.85
N ARG A 31 -6.18 -6.99 -4.16
CA ARG A 31 -6.91 -5.87 -3.53
C ARG A 31 -7.21 -4.73 -4.51
N PHE A 32 -6.46 -4.67 -5.60
CA PHE A 32 -6.62 -3.77 -6.74
C PHE A 32 -7.23 -4.54 -7.91
N GLY A 33 -7.71 -3.81 -8.93
CA GLY A 33 -8.31 -4.39 -10.14
C GLY A 33 -7.33 -5.22 -10.97
N GLU A 34 -7.75 -5.63 -12.17
CA GLU A 34 -6.95 -6.44 -13.09
C GLU A 34 -5.58 -5.81 -13.39
N ASP A 35 -5.54 -4.47 -13.49
CA ASP A 35 -4.33 -3.68 -13.65
C ASP A 35 -3.94 -2.99 -12.33
N PRO A 36 -3.07 -3.59 -11.50
CA PRO A 36 -2.67 -3.02 -10.22
C PRO A 36 -1.78 -1.76 -10.40
N PRO A 37 -1.78 -0.85 -9.42
CA PRO A 37 -0.99 0.39 -9.49
C PRO A 37 0.51 0.13 -9.45
N VAL A 38 1.29 1.11 -9.94
CA VAL A 38 2.72 1.13 -9.66
C VAL A 38 2.95 1.31 -8.16
N ARG A 39 3.91 0.54 -7.60
CA ARG A 39 4.14 0.46 -6.16
C ARG A 39 5.56 0.82 -5.78
N THR A 40 5.70 1.59 -4.71
CA THR A 40 6.96 1.75 -3.96
C THR A 40 6.75 1.25 -2.54
N THR A 41 7.69 0.46 -2.02
CA THR A 41 7.63 -0.07 -0.65
C THR A 41 8.93 0.20 0.09
N ILE A 42 8.83 0.75 1.30
CA ILE A 42 9.96 0.99 2.20
C ILE A 42 9.59 0.60 3.64
N ALA A 43 10.59 0.46 4.50
CA ALA A 43 10.37 0.53 5.94
C ALA A 43 10.66 1.94 6.46
N ALA A 44 9.73 2.50 7.23
CA ALA A 44 9.88 3.82 7.83
C ALA A 44 10.78 3.73 9.07
N ALA A 45 11.91 4.43 9.07
CA ALA A 45 12.88 4.35 10.17
C ALA A 45 12.33 4.78 11.53
N GLY A 46 11.34 5.69 11.55
CA GLY A 46 10.66 6.14 12.77
C GLY A 46 9.42 5.32 13.14
N GLY A 47 9.15 4.22 12.42
CA GLY A 47 7.92 3.46 12.52
C GLY A 47 6.73 4.15 11.84
N ILE A 48 5.55 3.55 12.02
CA ILE A 48 4.27 4.05 11.50
C ILE A 48 3.46 4.66 12.64
N PRO A 49 2.73 5.78 12.45
CA PRO A 49 1.93 6.38 13.50
C PRO A 49 1.03 5.40 14.26
N GLY A 50 1.04 5.51 15.59
CA GLY A 50 0.31 4.62 16.49
C GLY A 50 1.02 3.29 16.73
N THR A 51 0.25 2.19 16.73
CA THR A 51 0.74 0.80 16.82
C THR A 51 0.54 0.05 15.49
N SER A 52 0.52 0.78 14.38
CA SER A 52 0.24 0.25 13.05
C SER A 52 1.46 -0.50 12.49
N LEU A 53 1.22 -1.58 11.76
CA LEU A 53 2.28 -2.36 11.11
C LEU A 53 2.57 -1.87 9.68
N VAL A 54 1.59 -1.23 9.05
CA VAL A 54 1.66 -0.76 7.67
C VAL A 54 0.79 0.49 7.49
N GLU A 55 1.25 1.41 6.67
CA GLU A 55 0.47 2.54 6.14
C GLU A 55 0.56 2.55 4.61
N ILE A 56 -0.54 2.88 3.95
CA ILE A 56 -0.63 2.88 2.48
C ILE A 56 -1.27 4.17 2.00
N ASP A 57 -0.52 4.92 1.20
CA ASP A 57 -0.98 6.12 0.49
C ASP A 57 -1.24 5.79 -0.99
N VAL A 58 -2.29 6.38 -1.58
CA VAL A 58 -2.76 6.09 -2.92
C VAL A 58 -3.16 7.34 -3.71
N ILE A 59 -2.84 7.33 -5.01
CA ILE A 59 -3.33 8.31 -5.99
C ILE A 59 -4.30 7.60 -6.93
N ALA A 60 -5.53 8.11 -7.05
CA ALA A 60 -6.58 7.56 -7.90
C ALA A 60 -7.29 8.65 -8.72
N TYR A 61 -7.91 8.26 -9.84
CA TYR A 61 -8.65 9.17 -10.72
C TYR A 61 -10.17 9.02 -10.56
N ILE A 62 -10.94 10.00 -11.04
CA ILE A 62 -12.41 9.96 -11.11
C ILE A 62 -12.81 9.80 -12.57
#